data_AF-A0A373A4D5-F1
#
_entry.id   AF-A0A373A4D5-F1
#
_cell.length_a   1.000
_cell.length_b   1.000
_cell.length_c   1.000
_cell.angle_alpha   90.00
_cell.angle_beta   90.00
_cell.angle_gamma   90.00
#
_symmetry.space_group_name_H-M   'P 1'
#
loop_
_entity.id
_entity.type
_entity.pdbx_description
1 polymer ?
#
loop_
_entity_poly.entity_id
_entity_poly.type
_entity_poly.pdbx_seq_one_letter_code
_entity_poly.pdbx_strand_id
1 'polypeptide(L)'
;MRLRFIAKDPESPDGDSSTVWVDEENSDLVIQGLKADDGTEEECRRTGRIPEHEGVFRVPARMVRALREACDVAERGADRRTAEGHGTDGRSPGDA
;
A
#
# COMPACT_ATOMS: atom_id res chain seq x y z
N MET A 1 -9.13 10.33 3.37
CA MET A 1 -7.75 9.83 3.24
C MET A 1 -6.85 10.49 4.26
N ARG A 2 -6.19 9.67 5.09
CA ARG A 2 -5.18 10.13 6.07
C ARG A 2 -3.93 9.27 5.91
N LEU A 3 -2.92 9.80 5.21
CA LEU A 3 -1.70 9.06 4.88
C LEU A 3 -0.68 9.16 6.01
N ARG A 4 -0.29 8.01 6.56
CA ARG A 4 0.85 7.87 7.46
C ARG A 4 2.12 7.68 6.64
N PHE A 5 3.05 8.62 6.75
CA PHE A 5 4.38 8.50 6.15
C PHE A 5 5.18 7.35 6.80
N ILE A 6 5.84 6.55 5.95
CA ILE A 6 6.73 5.47 6.39
C ILE A 6 8.17 5.84 6.09
N ALA A 7 8.50 6.02 4.81
CA ALA A 7 9.85 6.38 4.39
C ALA A 7 9.88 7.04 3.02
N LYS A 8 10.98 7.73 2.77
CA LYS A 8 11.39 8.26 1.48
C LYS A 8 12.78 7.75 1.17
N ASP A 9 13.06 7.48 -0.09
CA ASP A 9 14.37 7.02 -0.53
C ASP A 9 15.47 8.04 -0.18
N PRO A 10 16.44 7.68 0.68
CA PRO A 10 17.46 8.61 1.16
C PRO A 10 18.56 8.90 0.13
N GLU A 11 18.68 8.12 -0.95
CA GLU A 11 19.76 8.22 -1.93
C GLU A 11 19.33 8.91 -3.25
N SER A 12 18.15 9.52 -3.30
CA SER A 12 17.60 10.11 -4.51
C SER A 12 18.37 11.39 -4.92
N PRO A 13 19.09 11.42 -6.06
CA PRO A 13 19.93 12.56 -6.43
C PRO A 13 19.14 13.78 -6.95
N ASP A 14 18.00 13.57 -7.62
CA ASP A 14 17.39 14.60 -8.50
C ASP A 14 15.89 14.88 -8.26
N GLY A 15 15.37 14.58 -7.06
CA GLY A 15 14.04 15.05 -6.64
C GLY A 15 12.86 14.08 -6.78
N ASP A 16 12.98 13.01 -7.56
CA ASP A 16 11.95 11.97 -7.70
C ASP A 16 12.24 10.75 -6.82
N SER A 17 12.09 10.93 -5.51
CA SER A 17 12.42 9.88 -4.54
C SER A 17 11.22 8.95 -4.32
N SER A 18 11.46 7.63 -4.42
CA SER A 18 10.44 6.65 -4.06
C SER A 18 9.97 6.89 -2.63
N THR A 19 8.66 6.97 -2.42
CA THR A 19 8.07 7.33 -1.13
C THR A 19 6.92 6.40 -0.81
N VAL A 20 6.83 5.99 0.46
CA VAL A 20 5.86 5.00 0.93
C VAL A 20 5.04 5.60 2.07
N TRP A 21 3.72 5.44 1.97
CA TRP A 21 2.75 5.76 3.01
C TRP A 21 1.82 4.56 3.24
N VAL A 22 1.10 4.60 4.36
CA VAL A 22 -0.07 3.74 4.61
C VAL A 22 -1.29 4.64 4.78
N ASP A 23 -2.37 4.38 4.07
CA ASP A 23 -3.64 5.05 4.33
C ASP A 23 -4.28 4.48 5.60
N GLU A 24 -4.46 5.31 6.61
CA GLU A 24 -5.00 4.88 7.90
C GLU A 24 -6.49 4.53 7.85
N GLU A 25 -7.21 4.90 6.79
CA GLU A 25 -8.64 4.58 6.63
C GLU A 25 -8.84 3.13 6.21
N ASN A 26 -8.10 2.65 5.22
CA ASN A 26 -8.25 1.31 4.63
C ASN A 26 -7.01 0.40 4.77
N SER A 27 -5.93 0.88 5.40
CA SER A 27 -4.63 0.17 5.50
C SER A 27 -3.93 -0.07 4.17
N ASP A 28 -4.35 0.55 3.07
CA ASP A 28 -3.69 0.34 1.79
C ASP A 28 -2.29 0.99 1.81
N LEU A 29 -1.33 0.32 1.18
CA LEU A 29 -0.02 0.91 0.92
C LEU A 29 -0.15 1.87 -0.25
N VAL A 30 0.32 3.10 -0.07
CA VAL A 30 0.41 4.11 -1.12
C VAL A 30 1.88 4.33 -1.44
N ILE A 31 2.27 4.15 -2.70
CA ILE A 31 3.67 4.19 -3.12
C ILE A 31 3.81 5.15 -4.30
N GLN A 32 4.70 6.12 -4.16
CA GLN A 32 5.21 6.92 -5.27
C GLN A 32 6.53 6.29 -5.72
N GLY A 33 6.69 6.03 -7.02
CA GLY A 33 7.90 5.46 -7.60
C GLY A 33 8.15 5.95 -9.02
N LEU A 34 9.29 5.55 -9.59
CA LEU A 34 9.64 5.86 -10.97
C LEU A 34 8.78 5.01 -11.91
N LYS A 35 8.19 5.61 -12.95
CA LYS A 35 7.45 4.84 -13.97
C LYS A 35 8.42 3.90 -14.70
N ALA A 36 8.00 2.65 -14.92
CA ALA A 36 8.81 1.70 -15.67
C ALA A 36 8.95 2.10 -17.15
N ASP A 37 10.06 1.67 -17.76
CA ASP A 37 10.27 1.74 -19.20
C ASP A 37 9.42 0.69 -19.94
N ASP A 38 9.22 0.91 -21.25
CA ASP A 38 8.39 0.05 -22.10
C ASP A 38 8.82 -1.42 -22.07
N GLY A 39 10.13 -1.70 -22.04
CA GLY A 39 10.64 -3.07 -22.01
C GLY A 39 10.29 -3.80 -20.71
N THR A 40 10.37 -3.11 -19.58
CA THR A 40 9.96 -3.67 -18.27
C THR A 40 8.46 -3.87 -18.21
N GLU A 41 7.69 -2.91 -18.74
CA GLU A 41 6.24 -3.04 -18.82
C GLU A 41 5.84 -4.23 -19.69
N GLU A 42 6.49 -4.43 -20.84
CA GLU A 42 6.27 -5.58 -21.72
C GLU A 42 6.58 -6.91 -21.02
N GLU A 43 7.68 -7.01 -20.28
CA GLU A 43 7.99 -8.21 -19.50
C GLU A 43 6.93 -8.49 -18.42
N CYS A 44 6.41 -7.47 -17.72
CA CYS A 44 5.29 -7.64 -16.80
C CYS A 44 4.02 -8.15 -17.53
N ARG A 45 3.77 -7.70 -18.77
CA ARG A 45 2.63 -8.14 -19.58
C ARG A 45 2.67 -9.62 -19.95
N ARG A 46 3.83 -10.27 -19.86
CA ARG A 46 3.96 -11.71 -20.12
C ARG A 46 3.26 -12.57 -19.06
N THR A 47 3.13 -12.07 -17.84
CA THR A 47 2.50 -12.81 -16.72
C THR A 47 1.12 -12.27 -16.34
N GLY A 48 0.73 -11.09 -16.81
CA GLY A 48 -0.54 -10.46 -16.44
C GLY A 48 -0.98 -9.36 -17.41
N ARG A 49 -2.23 -8.89 -17.29
CA ARG A 49 -2.71 -7.72 -18.03
C ARG A 49 -2.46 -6.46 -17.19
N ILE A 50 -2.09 -5.36 -17.85
CA ILE A 50 -2.02 -4.03 -17.25
C ILE A 50 -3.06 -3.16 -17.98
N PRO A 51 -4.26 -2.97 -17.40
CA PRO A 51 -5.30 -2.06 -17.88
C PRO A 51 -4.84 -0.60 -17.88
N GLU A 52 -5.60 0.27 -18.56
CA GLU A 52 -5.30 1.70 -18.71
C GLU A 52 -5.19 2.46 -17.36
N HIS A 53 -5.92 2.01 -16.34
CA HIS A 53 -5.91 2.64 -15.01
C HIS A 53 -4.84 2.05 -14.06
N GLU A 54 -4.02 1.13 -14.54
CA GLU A 54 -2.91 0.53 -13.79
C GLU A 54 -1.57 0.96 -14.40
N GLY A 55 -0.50 0.92 -13.60
CA GLY A 55 0.84 1.27 -14.05
C GLY A 55 1.91 0.43 -13.35
N VAL A 56 3.05 0.28 -14.01
CA VAL A 56 4.22 -0.39 -13.44
C VAL A 56 5.19 0.67 -12.95
N PHE A 57 5.55 0.59 -11.66
CA PHE A 57 6.46 1.51 -11.02
C PHE A 57 7.66 0.74 -10.47
N ARG A 58 8.87 1.22 -10.78
CA ARG A 58 10.10 0.71 -10.20
C ARG A 58 10.29 1.28 -8.81
N VAL A 59 10.51 0.40 -7.84
CA VAL A 59 10.92 0.74 -6.49
C VAL A 59 12.34 0.19 -6.26
N PRO A 60 13.32 1.03 -5.87
CA PRO A 60 14.69 0.58 -5.64
C PRO A 60 14.79 -0.49 -4.56
N ALA A 61 15.67 -1.48 -4.75
CA ALA A 61 15.83 -2.60 -3.80
C ALA A 61 16.21 -2.15 -2.37
N ARG A 62 16.88 -1.01 -2.20
CA ARG A 62 17.18 -0.42 -0.87
C ARG A 62 15.91 -0.04 -0.08
N MET A 63 14.80 0.25 -0.77
CA MET A 63 13.51 0.56 -0.14
C MET A 63 12.81 -0.67 0.43
N VAL A 64 13.32 -1.90 0.21
CA VAL A 64 12.69 -3.14 0.70
C VAL A 64 12.47 -3.12 2.21
N ARG A 65 13.39 -2.54 3.00
CA ARG A 65 13.19 -2.42 4.46
C ARG A 65 12.02 -1.50 4.80
N ALA A 66 11.89 -0.37 4.12
CA ALA A 66 10.77 0.55 4.31
C ALA A 66 9.43 -0.08 3.88
N LEU A 67 9.41 -0.83 2.79
CA LEU A 67 8.21 -1.55 2.35
C LEU A 67 7.77 -2.59 3.38
N ARG A 68 8.70 -3.33 3.99
CA ARG A 68 8.37 -4.28 5.08
C ARG A 68 7.75 -3.57 6.28
N GLU A 69 8.32 -2.44 6.70
CA GLU A 69 7.73 -1.64 7.78
C GLU A 69 6.33 -1.12 7.43
N ALA A 70 6.12 -0.70 6.18
CA ALA A 70 4.80 -0.30 5.70
C ALA A 70 3.79 -1.45 5.75
N CYS A 71 4.18 -2.66 5.35
CA CYS A 71 3.36 -3.87 5.50
C CYS A 71 2.99 -4.10 6.97
N ASP A 72 3.97 -4.07 7.88
CA ASP A 72 3.71 -4.28 9.31
C ASP A 72 2.71 -3.26 9.88
N VAL A 73 2.77 -2.00 9.42
CA VAL A 73 1.82 -0.94 9.81
C VAL A 73 0.43 -1.21 9.24
N ALA A 74 0.34 -1.57 7.96
CA ALA A 74 -0.92 -1.88 7.28
C ALA A 74 -1.65 -3.06 7.92
N GLU A 75 -0.93 -4.16 8.19
CA GLU A 75 -1.45 -5.37 8.83
C GLU A 75 -2.04 -5.06 10.20
N ARG A 76 -1.29 -4.36 11.07
CA ARG A 76 -1.82 -3.92 12.38
C ARG A 76 -3.07 -3.05 12.26
N GLY A 77 -3.13 -2.19 11.24
CA GLY A 77 -4.31 -1.35 10.99
C GLY A 77 -5.52 -2.17 10.54
N ALA A 78 -5.30 -3.20 9.71
CA ALA A 78 -6.35 -4.09 9.23
C ALA A 78 -6.92 -4.94 10.36
N ASP A 79 -6.06 -5.51 11.21
CA ASP A 79 -6.45 -6.30 12.39
C ASP A 79 -7.30 -5.50 13.38
N ARG A 80 -6.96 -4.22 13.59
CA ARG A 80 -7.77 -3.34 14.43
C ARG A 80 -9.16 -3.12 13.85
N ARG A 81 -9.27 -2.92 12.53
CA ARG A 81 -10.57 -2.72 11.87
C ARG A 81 -11.44 -3.98 11.88
N THR A 82 -10.85 -5.16 11.73
CA THR A 82 -11.62 -6.42 11.82
C THR A 82 -12.16 -6.62 13.23
N ALA A 83 -11.40 -6.27 14.26
CA ALA A 83 -11.87 -6.28 15.64
C ALA A 83 -13.00 -5.26 15.90
N GLU A 84 -12.92 -4.06 15.32
CA GLU A 84 -13.95 -3.00 15.46
C GLU A 84 -15.24 -3.32 14.68
N GLY A 85 -15.13 -3.97 13.51
CA GLY A 85 -16.26 -4.35 12.66
C GLY A 85 -17.12 -5.50 13.19
N HIS A 86 -16.67 -6.23 14.22
CA HIS A 86 -17.40 -7.34 14.84
C HIS A 86 -18.23 -6.92 16.07
N GLY A 87 -18.34 -5.61 16.35
CA GLY A 87 -18.88 -5.07 17.61
C GLY A 87 -20.37 -4.68 17.64
N THR A 88 -21.17 -4.88 16.59
CA THR A 88 -22.59 -4.51 16.61
C THR A 88 -23.50 -5.49 15.86
N ASP A 89 -23.81 -6.63 16.46
CA ASP A 89 -25.11 -7.28 16.23
C ASP A 89 -25.72 -7.68 17.58
N GLY A 90 -25.94 -6.66 18.42
CA GLY A 90 -26.69 -6.77 19.66
C GLY A 90 -28.18 -6.89 19.38
N ARG A 91 -28.62 -8.01 18.79
CA ARG A 91 -30.03 -8.44 18.95
C ARG A 91 -30.20 -8.92 20.38
N SER A 92 -30.79 -8.10 21.24
CA SER A 92 -31.37 -8.57 22.49
C SER A 92 -32.49 -9.57 22.16
N PRO A 93 -32.41 -10.83 22.60
CA PRO A 93 -33.54 -11.74 22.56
C PRO A 93 -34.36 -11.52 23.83
N GLY A 94 -35.54 -10.92 23.71
CA GLY A 94 -36.51 -10.94 24.80
C GLY A 94 -37.45 -9.75 24.83
N ASP A 95 -38.48 -9.79 23.99
CA ASP A 95 -39.80 -9.22 24.26
C ASP A 95 -40.82 -10.11 23.52
N ALA A 96 -41.25 -11.19 24.20
CA ALA A 96 -42.35 -12.05 23.81
C ALA A 96 -43.08 -12.52 25.08
#